data_AF-A0A0F8XIS7-F1
#
_entry.id   AF-A0A0F8XIS7-F1
#
_cell.length_a   1.000
_cell.length_b   1.000
_cell.length_c   1.000
_cell.angle_alpha   90.00
_cell.angle_beta   90.00
_cell.angle_gamma   90.00
#
_symmetry.space_group_name_H-M   'P 1'
#
loop_
_entity.id
_entity.type
_entity.pdbx_description
1 polymer ?
#
loop_
_entity_poly.entity_id
_entity_poly.type
_entity_poly.pdbx_seq_one_letter_code
_entity_poly.pdbx_strand_id
1 'polypeptide(L)'
;MSEIQATDKFMRILAIVGGIIAIVESFLELIGFGLMPWGFNWISGLLGLLFAVLAILLGFKPIHYAPVILGILGILLIVFGILIGGIIIFLAAFMGALS
;
A
#
# COMPACT_ATOMS: atom_id res chain seq x y z
N MET A 1 19.52 -18.33 3.74
CA MET A 1 18.73 -17.24 4.35
C MET A 1 17.82 -17.90 5.37
N SER A 2 17.66 -17.31 6.55
CA SER A 2 16.62 -17.80 7.48
C SER A 2 15.23 -17.49 6.92
N GLU A 3 14.22 -18.28 7.29
CA GLU A 3 12.84 -18.09 6.81
C GLU A 3 12.33 -16.68 7.12
N ILE A 4 12.66 -16.15 8.30
CA ILE A 4 12.35 -14.79 8.74
C ILE A 4 12.89 -13.74 7.76
N GLN A 5 14.15 -13.88 7.32
CA GLN A 5 14.76 -12.96 6.35
C GLN A 5 14.13 -13.05 4.95
N ALA A 6 13.59 -14.21 4.57
CA ALA A 6 12.90 -14.37 3.30
C ALA A 6 11.53 -13.70 3.33
N THR A 7 10.78 -13.87 4.42
CA THR A 7 9.47 -13.24 4.62
C THR A 7 9.59 -11.71 4.67
N ASP A 8 10.60 -11.18 5.36
CA ASP A 8 10.89 -9.73 5.40
C ASP A 8 11.17 -9.15 4.00
N LYS A 9 11.97 -9.86 3.19
CA LYS A 9 12.23 -9.44 1.81
C LYS A 9 10.95 -9.46 0.98
N PHE A 10 10.13 -10.48 1.16
CA PHE A 10 8.89 -10.62 0.41
C PHE A 10 7.87 -9.53 0.78
N MET A 11 7.69 -9.22 2.08
CA MET A 11 6.90 -8.08 2.54
C MET A 11 7.35 -6.80 1.84
N ARG A 12 8.66 -6.53 1.83
CA ARG A 12 9.21 -5.29 1.24
C ARG A 12 8.93 -5.19 -0.26
N ILE A 13 9.08 -6.30 -0.98
CA ILE A 13 8.76 -6.36 -2.41
C ILE A 13 7.27 -6.09 -2.63
N LEU A 14 6.39 -6.73 -1.86
CA LEU A 14 4.95 -6.50 -1.96
C LEU A 14 4.56 -5.06 -1.63
N ALA A 15 5.17 -4.44 -0.62
CA ALA A 15 4.92 -3.04 -0.28
C ALA A 15 5.29 -2.10 -1.43
N ILE A 16 6.42 -2.35 -2.11
CA ILE A 16 6.85 -1.56 -3.28
C ILE A 16 5.90 -1.78 -4.46
N VAL A 17 5.62 -3.04 -4.81
CA VAL A 17 4.74 -3.38 -5.94
C VAL A 17 3.33 -2.86 -5.72
N GLY A 18 2.76 -3.09 -4.53
CA GLY A 18 1.45 -2.59 -4.13
C GLY A 18 1.40 -1.06 -4.11
N GLY A 19 2.47 -0.41 -3.67
CA GLY A 19 2.59 1.05 -3.73
C GLY A 19 2.63 1.60 -5.15
N ILE A 20 3.34 0.96 -6.09
CA ILE A 20 3.35 1.36 -7.50
C ILE A 20 1.94 1.25 -8.10
N ILE A 21 1.25 0.14 -7.83
CA ILE A 21 -0.13 -0.07 -8.29
C ILE A 21 -1.07 0.98 -7.67
N ALA A 22 -0.92 1.25 -6.37
CA ALA A 22 -1.70 2.27 -5.67
C ALA A 22 -1.48 3.67 -6.25
N ILE A 23 -0.26 4.01 -6.72
CA ILE A 23 0.00 5.26 -7.45
C ILE A 23 -0.84 5.32 -8.74
N VAL A 24 -0.81 4.25 -9.53
CA VAL A 24 -1.57 4.18 -10.80
C VAL A 24 -3.06 4.33 -10.53
N GLU A 25 -3.62 3.58 -9.58
CA GLU A 25 -5.01 3.69 -9.16
C GLU A 25 -5.35 5.10 -8.67
N SER A 26 -4.48 5.72 -7.88
CA SER A 26 -4.68 7.08 -7.38
C SER A 26 -4.70 8.11 -8.52
N PHE A 27 -3.89 7.93 -9.56
CA PHE A 27 -3.97 8.76 -10.76
C PHE A 27 -5.28 8.56 -11.51
N LEU A 28 -5.72 7.31 -11.69
CA LEU A 28 -7.00 6.99 -12.33
C LEU A 28 -8.18 7.63 -11.57
N GLU A 29 -8.14 7.60 -10.24
CA GLU A 29 -9.10 8.24 -9.36
C GLU A 29 -9.15 9.77 -9.61
N LEU A 30 -7.99 10.44 -9.70
CA LEU A 30 -7.91 11.89 -9.95
C LEU A 30 -8.53 12.32 -11.29
N ILE A 31 -8.46 11.46 -12.31
CA ILE A 31 -9.02 11.73 -13.63
C ILE A 31 -10.46 11.20 -13.78
N GLY A 32 -11.08 10.74 -12.69
CA GLY A 32 -12.49 10.29 -12.67
C GLY A 32 -12.73 8.86 -13.12
N PHE A 33 -11.68 8.04 -13.23
CA PHE A 33 -11.73 6.61 -13.58
C PHE A 33 -11.54 5.72 -12.34
N GLY A 34 -12.02 6.19 -11.19
CA GLY A 34 -11.98 5.44 -9.94
C GLY A 34 -12.68 4.09 -10.04
N LEU A 35 -12.16 3.10 -9.32
CA LEU A 35 -12.73 1.75 -9.31
C LEU A 35 -14.01 1.66 -8.48
N MET A 36 -14.26 2.63 -7.59
CA MET A 36 -15.42 2.64 -6.70
C MET A 36 -16.24 3.92 -6.84
N PRO A 37 -17.57 3.81 -6.70
CA PRO A 37 -18.46 4.98 -6.74
C PRO A 37 -18.34 5.85 -5.48
N TRP A 38 -17.72 5.35 -4.41
CA TRP A 38 -17.42 6.09 -3.16
C TRP A 38 -15.96 6.55 -3.11
N GLY A 39 -15.47 7.14 -4.19
CA GLY A 39 -14.25 7.91 -4.18
C GLY A 39 -14.53 9.35 -3.77
N PHE A 40 -13.77 9.93 -2.84
CA PHE A 40 -13.80 11.39 -2.64
C PHE A 40 -13.11 12.14 -3.82
N ASN A 41 -13.18 11.57 -5.03
CA ASN A 41 -12.55 11.94 -6.29
C ASN A 41 -11.12 12.47 -6.10
N TRP A 42 -10.98 13.79 -6.03
CA TRP A 42 -9.69 14.47 -5.93
C TRP A 42 -9.00 14.23 -4.58
N ILE A 43 -9.77 14.11 -3.50
CA ILE A 43 -9.23 13.89 -2.16
C ILE A 43 -8.74 12.44 -2.01
N SER A 44 -9.50 11.46 -2.50
CA SER A 44 -9.07 10.06 -2.52
C SER A 44 -7.81 9.89 -3.34
N GLY A 45 -7.75 10.48 -4.53
CA GLY A 45 -6.56 10.39 -5.38
C GLY A 45 -5.32 11.07 -4.78
N LEU A 46 -5.46 12.26 -4.16
CA LEU A 46 -4.33 12.95 -3.51
C LEU A 46 -3.80 12.20 -2.28
N LEU A 47 -4.70 11.76 -1.40
CA LEU A 47 -4.32 10.98 -0.22
C LEU A 47 -3.79 9.59 -0.61
N GLY A 48 -4.37 8.99 -1.64
CA GLY A 48 -3.91 7.73 -2.23
C GLY A 48 -2.47 7.82 -2.71
N LEU A 49 -2.12 8.88 -3.45
CA LEU A 49 -0.74 9.13 -3.87
C LEU A 49 0.20 9.27 -2.66
N LEU A 50 -0.18 10.04 -1.66
CA LEU A 50 0.62 10.23 -0.45
C LEU A 50 0.88 8.89 0.26
N PHE A 51 -0.16 8.10 0.51
CA PHE A 51 -0.04 6.82 1.21
C PHE A 51 0.72 5.79 0.38
N ALA A 52 0.54 5.77 -0.93
CA ALA A 52 1.28 4.89 -1.83
C ALA A 52 2.78 5.18 -1.80
N VAL A 53 3.18 6.45 -1.83
CA VAL A 53 4.60 6.86 -1.70
C VAL A 53 5.16 6.43 -0.35
N LEU A 54 4.42 6.62 0.75
CA LEU A 54 4.85 6.17 2.07
C LEU A 54 5.05 4.65 2.14
N ALA A 55 4.16 3.87 1.53
CA ALA A 55 4.28 2.42 1.46
C ALA A 55 5.54 1.98 0.69
N ILE A 56 5.85 2.65 -0.44
CA ILE A 56 7.08 2.39 -1.21
C ILE A 56 8.32 2.70 -0.39
N LEU A 57 8.35 3.85 0.30
CA LEU A 57 9.47 4.25 1.15
C LEU A 57 9.73 3.24 2.28
N LEU A 58 8.66 2.72 2.90
CA LEU A 58 8.74 1.67 3.91
C LEU A 58 9.28 0.35 3.34
N GLY A 59 8.94 0.01 2.10
CA GLY A 59 9.52 -1.15 1.43
C GLY A 59 11.02 -1.00 1.15
N PHE A 60 11.47 0.19 0.72
CA PHE A 60 12.89 0.47 0.51
C PHE A 60 13.69 0.52 1.82
N LYS A 61 13.19 1.23 2.82
CA LYS A 61 13.84 1.40 4.11
C LYS A 61 12.87 1.02 5.24
N PRO A 62 12.78 -0.28 5.59
CA PRO A 62 11.89 -0.73 6.64
C PRO A 62 12.34 -0.18 7.98
N ILE A 63 11.35 0.15 8.81
CA ILE A 63 11.51 0.49 10.22
C ILE A 63 10.93 -0.65 11.07
N HIS A 64 11.23 -0.65 12.37
CA HIS A 64 10.83 -1.74 13.26
C HIS A 64 9.31 -2.04 13.23
N TYR A 65 8.49 -1.00 13.10
CA TYR A 65 7.02 -1.12 13.02
C TYR A 65 6.48 -1.13 11.59
N ALA A 66 7.31 -1.46 10.59
CA ALA A 66 6.91 -1.44 9.18
C ALA A 66 5.66 -2.29 8.89
N PRO A 67 5.50 -3.53 9.42
CA PRO A 67 4.29 -4.32 9.16
C PRO A 67 3.01 -3.61 9.63
N VAL A 68 3.03 -3.04 10.85
CA VAL A 68 1.87 -2.34 11.42
C VAL A 68 1.53 -1.10 10.59
N ILE A 69 2.54 -0.32 10.20
CA ILE A 69 2.32 0.91 9.42
C ILE A 69 1.82 0.59 8.02
N LEU A 70 2.37 -0.44 7.36
CA LEU A 70 1.86 -0.93 6.08
C LEU A 70 0.41 -1.40 6.22
N GLY A 71 0.04 -2.04 7.32
CA GLY A 71 -1.33 -2.49 7.57
C GLY A 71 -2.30 -1.31 7.65
N ILE A 72 -1.93 -0.26 8.40
CA ILE A 72 -2.72 0.98 8.49
C ILE A 72 -2.83 1.65 7.12
N LEU A 73 -1.71 1.78 6.38
CA LEU A 73 -1.71 2.39 5.05
C LEU A 73 -2.57 1.61 4.05
N GLY A 74 -2.52 0.27 4.08
CA GLY A 74 -3.34 -0.59 3.23
C GLY A 74 -4.83 -0.39 3.51
N ILE A 75 -5.25 -0.36 4.78
CA ILE A 75 -6.64 -0.08 5.15
C ILE A 75 -7.06 1.31 4.68
N LEU A 76 -6.24 2.34 4.91
CA LEU A 76 -6.54 3.70 4.49
C LEU A 76 -6.72 3.78 2.97
N LEU A 77 -5.82 3.19 2.19
CA LEU A 77 -5.92 3.13 0.74
C LEU A 77 -7.26 2.51 0.29
N ILE A 78 -7.66 1.39 0.89
CA ILE A 78 -8.94 0.71 0.57
C ILE A 78 -10.13 1.62 0.91
N VAL A 79 -10.13 2.28 2.07
CA VAL A 79 -11.19 3.20 2.49
C VAL A 79 -11.31 4.40 1.55
N PHE A 80 -10.19 4.86 0.99
CA PHE A 80 -10.16 5.92 -0.01
C PHE A 80 -10.38 5.43 -1.45
N GLY A 81 -10.78 4.18 -1.67
CA GLY A 81 -11.11 3.67 -3.01
C GLY A 81 -9.92 3.17 -3.84
N ILE A 82 -8.72 3.11 -3.25
CA ILE A 82 -7.50 2.57 -3.87
C ILE A 82 -7.39 1.09 -3.50
N LEU A 83 -7.97 0.22 -4.35
CA LEU A 83 -8.27 -1.17 -3.99
C LEU A 83 -7.09 -2.11 -4.19
N ILE A 84 -6.63 -2.31 -5.44
CA ILE A 84 -5.67 -3.36 -5.77
C ILE A 84 -4.35 -3.09 -5.05
N GLY A 85 -3.87 -1.85 -5.11
CA GLY A 85 -2.66 -1.45 -4.42
C GLY A 85 -2.81 -1.54 -2.89
N GLY A 86 -3.96 -1.09 -2.36
CA GLY A 86 -4.27 -1.16 -0.93
C GLY A 86 -4.31 -2.59 -0.39
N ILE A 87 -4.93 -3.52 -1.11
CA ILE A 87 -5.01 -4.94 -0.75
C ILE A 87 -3.61 -5.57 -0.75
N ILE A 88 -2.79 -5.30 -1.76
CA ILE A 88 -1.42 -5.83 -1.83
C ILE A 88 -0.59 -5.34 -0.65
N ILE A 89 -0.69 -4.05 -0.31
CA ILE A 89 0.01 -3.45 0.85
C ILE A 89 -0.50 -4.08 2.16
N PHE A 90 -1.79 -4.32 2.28
CA PHE A 90 -2.37 -4.99 3.44
C PHE A 90 -1.90 -6.44 3.59
N LEU A 91 -1.78 -7.18 2.48
CA LEU A 91 -1.19 -8.52 2.49
C LEU A 91 0.30 -8.49 2.86
N ALA A 92 1.04 -7.49 2.38
CA ALA A 92 2.43 -7.29 2.79
C ALA A 92 2.55 -7.14 4.31
N ALA A 93 1.68 -6.32 4.91
CA ALA A 93 1.62 -6.12 6.35
C ALA A 93 1.34 -7.41 7.12
N PHE A 94 0.38 -8.21 6.66
CA PHE A 94 0.08 -9.51 7.25
C PHE A 94 1.29 -10.44 7.24
N MET A 95 2.03 -10.49 6.12
CA MET A 95 3.21 -11.34 6.01
C MET A 95 4.34 -10.91 6.95
N GLY A 96 4.59 -9.59 7.06
CA GLY A 96 5.59 -9.08 8.00
C GLY A 96 5.18 -9.18 9.47
N ALA A 97 3.89 -9.27 9.78
CA ALA A 97 3.42 -9.48 11.16
C ALA A 97 3.54 -10.94 11.62
N LEU A 98 3.64 -11.88 10.66
CA LEU A 98 3.76 -13.33 10.92
C LEU A 98 5.21 -13.84 10.92
N SER A 99 6.17 -13.02 10.51
CA SER A 99 7.61 -13.32 10.49
C SER A 99 8.31 -12.98 11.80
#